data_AF-A0A2S5K5Z8-F1
#
_entry.id   AF-A0A2S5K5Z8-F1
#
_cell.length_a   1.000
_cell.length_b   1.000
_cell.length_c   1.000
_cell.angle_alpha   90.00
_cell.angle_beta   90.00
_cell.angle_gamma   90.00
#
_symmetry.space_group_name_H-M   'P 1'
#
loop_
_entity.id
_entity.type
_entity.pdbx_description
1 polymer ?
#
loop_
_entity_poly.entity_id
_entity_poly.type
_entity_poly.pdbx_seq_one_letter_code
_entity_poly.pdbx_strand_id
1 'polypeptide(L)'
;MSNPKGYVLLNFDELNDKGLAKLKKAIATGGYEIAKVTAAGTARRKDGVPTKTFSLTGMDEQVMTVQVNDSGDISGLKLNGKNVPFTHVTTIPELGRQLATLFSKGSTAFQKALARRMARAAATSDDTAQPKRGVKSSVQLLAEVRQQRDAYKSGIAETKAKVEQLTRSADDAQKSADSLQTELNQEQALTRQLKEQIAQLEEAA
;
A
#
# COMPACT_ATOMS: atom_id res chain seq x y z
N MET A 1 -16.16 50.63 -8.82
CA MET A 1 -17.35 50.14 -8.11
C MET A 1 -16.90 49.68 -6.73
N SER A 2 -17.12 50.51 -5.70
CA SER A 2 -16.79 50.18 -4.31
C SER A 2 -17.85 49.22 -3.78
N ASN A 3 -17.42 48.07 -3.24
CA ASN A 3 -18.34 47.07 -2.70
C ASN A 3 -18.87 47.54 -1.33
N PRO A 4 -20.20 47.68 -1.11
CA PRO A 4 -20.77 48.15 0.15
C PRO A 4 -20.51 47.22 1.35
N LYS A 5 -19.96 46.02 1.12
CA LYS A 5 -19.70 45.02 2.17
C LYS A 5 -18.24 44.87 2.58
N GLY A 6 -17.34 45.71 2.07
CA GLY A 6 -15.95 45.79 2.57
C GLY A 6 -15.08 44.55 2.29
N TYR A 7 -15.41 43.71 1.31
CA TYR A 7 -14.60 42.55 0.91
C TYR A 7 -14.33 42.50 -0.59
N VAL A 8 -13.28 41.76 -0.98
CA VAL A 8 -12.88 41.59 -2.38
C VAL A 8 -13.88 40.75 -3.13
N LEU A 9 -14.39 41.27 -4.25
CA LEU A 9 -15.21 40.57 -5.22
C LEU A 9 -14.39 40.29 -6.48
N LEU A 10 -14.40 39.04 -6.93
CA LEU A 10 -13.87 38.62 -8.22
C LEU A 10 -15.00 38.53 -9.24
N ASN A 11 -14.74 38.92 -10.49
CA ASN A 11 -15.76 38.82 -11.54
C ASN A 11 -15.98 37.34 -11.91
N PHE A 12 -17.17 36.80 -11.62
CA PHE A 12 -17.52 35.39 -11.82
C PHE A 12 -17.48 34.96 -13.30
N ASP A 13 -17.73 35.88 -14.24
CA ASP A 13 -17.74 35.59 -15.67
C ASP A 13 -16.36 35.74 -16.31
N GLU A 14 -15.48 36.52 -15.69
CA GLU A 14 -14.13 36.81 -16.20
C GLU A 14 -13.03 36.14 -15.35
N LEU A 15 -13.23 34.87 -14.97
CA LEU A 15 -12.21 34.07 -14.29
C LEU A 15 -11.18 33.50 -15.27
N ASN A 16 -10.57 34.40 -16.07
CA ASN A 16 -9.55 34.12 -17.08
C ASN A 16 -8.32 35.03 -16.87
N ASP A 17 -7.29 34.89 -17.72
CA ASP A 17 -6.06 35.69 -17.62
C ASP A 17 -6.31 37.21 -17.58
N LYS A 18 -7.34 37.70 -18.30
CA LYS A 18 -7.66 39.13 -18.37
C LYS A 18 -8.33 39.63 -17.09
N GLY A 19 -9.36 38.92 -16.60
CA GLY A 19 -10.08 39.33 -15.39
C GLY A 19 -9.29 39.12 -14.10
N LEU A 20 -8.34 38.18 -14.10
CA LEU A 20 -7.44 37.92 -12.96
C LEU A 20 -6.12 38.69 -13.02
N ALA A 21 -5.92 39.57 -14.01
CA ALA A 21 -4.68 40.34 -14.18
C ALA A 21 -4.34 41.21 -12.95
N LYS A 22 -5.35 41.84 -12.34
CA LYS A 22 -5.18 42.65 -11.12
C LYS A 22 -4.74 41.79 -9.93
N LEU A 23 -5.29 40.59 -9.81
CA LEU A 23 -4.93 39.62 -8.78
C LEU A 23 -3.49 39.10 -8.99
N LYS A 24 -3.14 38.75 -10.23
CA LYS A 24 -1.77 38.33 -10.60
C LYS A 24 -0.76 39.41 -10.24
N LYS A 25 -1.03 40.67 -10.56
CA LYS A 25 -0.17 41.80 -10.20
C LYS A 25 -0.05 41.98 -8.68
N ALA A 26 -1.15 41.85 -7.95
CA ALA A 26 -1.15 41.93 -6.48
C ALA A 26 -0.33 40.80 -5.83
N ILE A 27 -0.39 39.57 -6.36
CA ILE A 27 0.40 38.43 -5.88
C ILE A 27 1.90 38.66 -6.16
N ALA A 28 2.24 39.18 -7.34
CA ALA A 28 3.62 39.57 -7.67
C ALA A 28 4.16 40.64 -6.71
N THR A 29 3.36 41.67 -6.39
CA THR A 29 3.72 42.68 -5.36
C THR A 29 3.81 42.08 -3.96
N GLY A 30 3.10 40.98 -3.70
CA GLY A 30 3.19 40.20 -2.47
C GLY A 30 4.44 39.32 -2.36
N GLY A 31 5.32 39.31 -3.38
CA GLY A 31 6.58 38.57 -3.37
C GLY A 31 6.50 37.15 -3.94
N TYR A 32 5.48 36.83 -4.74
CA TYR A 32 5.38 35.53 -5.42
C TYR A 32 4.95 35.69 -6.88
N GLU A 33 5.65 35.03 -7.80
CA GLU A 33 5.32 35.09 -9.24
C GLU A 33 4.47 33.91 -9.71
N ILE A 34 3.46 34.22 -10.52
CA ILE A 34 2.57 33.23 -11.12
C ILE A 34 2.99 32.99 -12.57
N ALA A 35 3.37 31.74 -12.85
CA ALA A 35 3.78 31.30 -14.18
C ALA A 35 2.57 31.19 -15.13
N LYS A 36 1.47 30.59 -14.67
CA LYS A 36 0.30 30.32 -15.52
C LYS A 36 -1.01 30.48 -14.75
N VAL A 37 -2.03 31.03 -15.41
CA VAL A 37 -3.42 30.97 -14.95
C VAL A 37 -4.16 29.96 -15.81
N THR A 38 -4.90 29.06 -15.18
CA THR A 38 -5.83 28.17 -15.86
C THR A 38 -7.23 28.73 -15.61
N ALA A 39 -7.88 29.17 -16.68
CA ALA A 39 -9.20 29.78 -16.62
C ALA A 39 -10.23 28.83 -15.98
N ALA A 40 -11.26 29.41 -15.38
CA ALA A 40 -12.31 28.61 -14.78
C ALA A 40 -13.11 27.82 -15.84
N GLY A 41 -13.36 26.54 -15.54
CA GLY A 41 -14.24 25.71 -16.34
C GLY A 41 -15.72 26.02 -16.12
N THR A 42 -16.59 25.13 -16.62
CA THR A 42 -18.04 25.21 -16.43
C THR A 42 -18.42 25.28 -14.95
N ALA A 43 -19.38 26.13 -14.61
CA ALA A 43 -19.88 26.26 -13.24
C ALA A 43 -20.44 24.93 -12.72
N ARG A 44 -20.02 24.52 -11.51
CA ARG A 44 -20.57 23.37 -10.79
C ARG A 44 -21.40 23.85 -9.61
N ARG A 45 -22.58 23.26 -9.44
CA ARG A 45 -23.40 23.47 -8.25
C ARG A 45 -22.78 22.74 -7.07
N LYS A 46 -22.52 23.48 -6.00
CA LYS A 46 -22.11 22.95 -4.70
C LYS A 46 -23.02 23.58 -3.66
N ASP A 47 -23.70 22.76 -2.87
CA ASP A 47 -24.61 23.22 -1.82
C ASP A 47 -25.70 24.19 -2.33
N GLY A 48 -26.21 23.94 -3.54
CA GLY A 48 -27.23 24.77 -4.19
C GLY A 48 -26.70 26.05 -4.87
N VAL A 49 -25.44 26.43 -4.64
CA VAL A 49 -24.83 27.65 -5.19
C VAL A 49 -23.96 27.31 -6.41
N PRO A 50 -24.09 28.03 -7.54
CA PRO A 50 -23.18 27.86 -8.67
C PRO A 50 -21.79 28.39 -8.30
N THR A 51 -20.77 27.55 -8.51
CA THR A 51 -19.38 27.90 -8.23
C THR A 51 -18.49 27.55 -9.42
N LYS A 52 -17.53 28.43 -9.72
CA LYS A 52 -16.50 28.22 -10.73
C LYS A 52 -15.16 28.05 -10.04
N THR A 53 -14.25 27.33 -10.68
CA THR A 53 -12.95 27.03 -10.09
C THR A 53 -11.86 27.30 -11.10
N PHE A 54 -10.96 28.21 -10.78
CA PHE A 54 -9.76 28.51 -11.57
C PHE A 54 -8.51 28.05 -10.80
N SER A 55 -7.41 27.87 -11.53
CA SER A 55 -6.14 27.47 -10.94
C SER A 55 -5.03 28.46 -11.28
N LEU A 56 -4.18 28.75 -10.29
CA LEU A 56 -2.98 29.55 -10.41
C LEU A 56 -1.78 28.64 -10.23
N THR A 57 -0.90 28.59 -11.22
CA THR A 57 0.34 27.81 -11.18
C THR A 57 1.51 28.76 -10.92
N GLY A 58 2.19 28.56 -9.79
CA GLY A 58 3.42 29.26 -9.43
C GLY A 58 4.63 28.82 -10.26
N MET A 59 5.74 29.55 -10.14
CA MET A 59 7.01 29.16 -10.78
C MET A 59 7.56 27.81 -10.30
N ASP A 60 7.30 27.46 -9.04
CA ASP A 60 7.71 26.17 -8.46
C ASP A 60 6.81 24.99 -8.89
N GLU A 61 6.02 25.15 -9.95
CA GLU A 61 4.95 24.23 -10.39
C GLU A 61 3.84 23.97 -9.36
N GLN A 62 3.83 24.71 -8.25
CA GLN A 62 2.75 24.64 -7.27
C GLN A 62 1.43 25.11 -7.88
N VAL A 63 0.37 24.35 -7.65
CA VAL A 63 -0.97 24.67 -8.17
C VAL A 63 -1.89 25.05 -7.03
N MET A 64 -2.42 26.27 -7.10
CA MET A 64 -3.44 26.76 -6.18
C MET A 64 -4.77 26.87 -6.90
N THR A 65 -5.78 26.21 -6.35
CA THR A 65 -7.12 26.14 -6.90
C THR A 65 -8.04 27.01 -6.07
N VAL A 66 -8.67 28.00 -6.71
CA VAL A 66 -9.55 28.97 -6.07
C VAL A 66 -10.96 28.73 -6.57
N GLN A 67 -11.89 28.52 -5.63
CA GLN A 67 -13.31 28.37 -5.91
C GLN A 67 -14.02 29.70 -5.64
N VAL A 68 -14.79 30.18 -6.61
CA VAL A 68 -15.53 31.43 -6.56
C VAL A 68 -17.02 31.15 -6.74
N ASN A 69 -17.88 31.77 -5.94
CA ASN A 69 -19.33 31.69 -6.07
C ASN A 69 -19.85 32.69 -7.11
N ASP A 70 -21.12 32.56 -7.50
CA ASP A 70 -21.80 33.47 -8.45
C ASP A 70 -21.73 34.96 -8.02
N SER A 71 -21.73 35.22 -6.71
CA SER A 71 -21.59 36.56 -6.15
C SER A 71 -20.18 37.15 -6.29
N GLY A 72 -19.17 36.36 -6.69
CA GLY A 72 -17.78 36.78 -6.81
C GLY A 72 -16.91 36.57 -5.57
N ASP A 73 -17.45 35.97 -4.51
CA ASP A 73 -16.74 35.62 -3.28
C ASP A 73 -15.95 34.33 -3.43
N ILE A 74 -14.80 34.26 -2.75
CA ILE A 74 -13.99 33.04 -2.68
C ILE A 74 -14.60 32.08 -1.65
N SER A 75 -15.20 30.99 -2.13
CA SER A 75 -15.82 29.97 -1.27
C SER A 75 -14.84 28.90 -0.78
N GLY A 76 -13.65 28.82 -1.37
CA GLY A 76 -12.68 27.80 -1.00
C GLY A 76 -11.33 27.94 -1.69
N LEU A 77 -10.28 27.57 -0.96
CA LEU A 77 -8.90 27.62 -1.43
C LEU A 77 -8.22 26.28 -1.19
N LYS A 78 -7.57 25.74 -2.23
CA LYS A 78 -6.73 24.55 -2.13
C LYS A 78 -5.34 24.83 -2.68
N LEU A 79 -4.29 24.45 -1.96
CA LEU A 79 -2.91 24.48 -2.45
C LEU A 79 -2.42 23.05 -2.61
N ASN A 80 -1.99 22.69 -3.82
CA ASN A 80 -1.55 21.34 -4.18
C ASN A 80 -2.58 20.26 -3.78
N GLY A 81 -3.87 20.57 -3.97
CA GLY A 81 -4.99 19.69 -3.63
C GLY A 81 -5.40 19.67 -2.15
N LYS A 82 -4.66 20.31 -1.24
CA LYS A 82 -4.99 20.40 0.19
C LYS A 82 -5.75 21.69 0.50
N ASN A 83 -6.80 21.61 1.30
CA ASN A 83 -7.50 22.79 1.78
C ASN A 83 -6.57 23.65 2.64
N VAL A 84 -6.58 24.96 2.40
CA VAL A 84 -5.77 25.92 3.14
C VAL A 84 -6.72 26.92 3.82
N PRO A 85 -6.52 27.22 5.12
CA PRO A 85 -7.28 28.26 5.77
C PRO A 85 -7.02 29.60 5.08
N PHE A 86 -8.10 30.27 4.72
CA PHE A 86 -8.09 31.57 4.06
C PHE A 86 -8.95 32.53 4.89
N THR A 87 -8.45 33.75 5.12
CA THR A 87 -9.19 34.80 5.79
C THR A 87 -9.71 35.78 4.75
N HIS A 88 -10.98 36.16 4.86
CA HIS A 88 -11.57 37.14 3.96
C HIS A 88 -10.87 38.49 4.17
N VAL A 89 -10.45 39.11 3.07
CA VAL A 89 -9.74 40.38 3.07
C VAL A 89 -10.54 41.44 2.35
N THR A 90 -10.27 42.69 2.73
CA THR A 90 -11.04 43.84 2.25
C THR A 90 -10.53 44.38 0.93
N THR A 91 -9.24 44.18 0.63
CA THR A 91 -8.59 44.74 -0.56
C THR A 91 -7.85 43.69 -1.41
N ILE A 92 -7.82 43.92 -2.74
CA ILE A 92 -7.12 43.04 -3.70
C ILE A 92 -5.60 42.92 -3.39
N PRO A 93 -4.89 43.99 -2.97
CA PRO A 93 -3.48 43.88 -2.58
C PRO A 93 -3.25 42.97 -1.36
N GLU A 94 -4.12 43.04 -0.34
CA GLU A 94 -4.05 42.15 0.82
C GLU A 94 -4.31 40.70 0.43
N LEU A 95 -5.27 40.47 -0.48
CA LEU A 95 -5.52 39.14 -1.06
C LEU A 95 -4.27 38.60 -1.73
N GLY A 96 -3.62 39.42 -2.56
CA GLY A 96 -2.39 39.06 -3.24
C GLY A 96 -1.26 38.67 -2.26
N ARG A 97 -1.06 39.45 -1.20
CA ARG A 97 -0.06 39.17 -0.16
C ARG A 97 -0.34 37.88 0.61
N GLN A 98 -1.60 37.63 0.96
CA GLN A 98 -1.96 36.39 1.65
C GLN A 98 -1.73 35.17 0.76
N LEU A 99 -2.17 35.22 -0.50
CA LEU A 99 -1.94 34.15 -1.45
C LEU A 99 -0.43 33.91 -1.70
N ALA A 100 0.37 34.98 -1.83
CA ALA A 100 1.82 34.88 -1.94
C ALA A 100 2.45 34.20 -0.70
N THR A 101 1.96 34.53 0.49
CA THR A 101 2.42 33.89 1.75
C THR A 101 2.05 32.41 1.80
N LEU A 102 0.89 32.01 1.27
CA LEU A 102 0.50 30.60 1.20
C LEU A 102 1.39 29.82 0.23
N PHE A 103 1.70 30.39 -0.92
CA PHE A 103 2.63 29.80 -1.88
C PHE A 103 4.05 29.66 -1.31
N SER A 104 4.56 30.67 -0.61
CA SER A 104 5.90 30.62 -0.01
C SER A 104 5.98 29.64 1.15
N LYS A 105 4.94 29.53 2.00
CA LYS A 105 4.86 28.48 3.03
C LYS A 105 4.81 27.08 2.42
N GLY A 106 4.15 26.92 1.28
CA GLY A 106 4.04 25.64 0.57
C GLY A 106 5.27 25.24 -0.23
N SER A 107 6.11 26.19 -0.66
CA SER A 107 7.19 25.96 -1.63
C SER A 107 8.28 25.03 -1.11
N THR A 108 8.77 25.24 0.11
CA THR A 108 9.83 24.41 0.68
C THR A 108 9.41 22.95 0.82
N ALA A 109 8.19 22.70 1.30
CA ALA A 109 7.64 21.36 1.45
C ALA A 109 7.37 20.71 0.08
N PHE A 110 6.88 21.48 -0.89
CA PHE A 110 6.62 21.00 -2.24
C PHE A 110 7.91 20.65 -2.99
N GLN A 111 8.90 21.54 -2.99
CA GLN A 111 10.21 21.31 -3.59
C GLN A 111 10.90 20.09 -2.97
N LYS A 112 10.83 19.91 -1.65
CA LYS A 112 11.36 18.71 -0.97
C LYS A 112 10.62 17.45 -1.40
N ALA A 113 9.31 17.50 -1.55
CA ALA A 113 8.52 16.36 -2.04
C ALA A 113 8.82 16.04 -3.51
N LEU A 114 8.99 17.08 -4.34
CA LEU A 114 9.35 16.96 -5.74
C LEU A 114 10.75 16.36 -5.90
N ALA A 115 11.75 16.88 -5.20
CA ALA A 115 13.11 16.35 -5.17
C ALA A 115 13.13 14.88 -4.73
N ARG A 116 12.35 14.51 -3.71
CA ARG A 116 12.18 13.10 -3.30
C ARG A 116 11.55 12.24 -4.38
N ARG A 117 10.55 12.75 -5.12
CA ARG A 117 9.93 12.03 -6.23
C ARG A 117 10.89 11.86 -7.40
N MET A 118 11.65 12.90 -7.75
CA MET A 118 12.66 12.85 -8.79
C MET A 118 13.80 11.90 -8.41
N ALA A 119 14.29 11.94 -7.18
CA ALA A 119 15.30 11.01 -6.68
C ALA A 119 14.80 9.55 -6.72
N ARG A 120 13.52 9.30 -6.37
CA ARG A 120 12.92 7.97 -6.51
C ARG A 120 12.76 7.55 -7.97
N ALA A 121 12.39 8.46 -8.86
CA ALA A 121 12.25 8.17 -10.29
C ALA A 121 13.62 7.86 -10.93
N ALA A 122 14.66 8.63 -10.57
CA ALA A 122 16.04 8.39 -11.00
C ALA A 122 16.58 7.06 -10.46
N ALA A 123 16.28 6.72 -9.20
CA ALA A 123 16.66 5.44 -8.61
C ALA A 123 15.93 4.23 -9.24
N THR A 124 14.79 4.43 -9.90
CA THR A 124 14.08 3.37 -10.64
C THR A 124 14.52 3.21 -12.10
N SER A 125 15.37 4.11 -12.61
CA SER A 125 16.00 3.98 -13.93
C SER A 125 17.32 3.21 -13.90
N ASP A 126 17.88 2.95 -12.72
CA ASP A 126 18.78 1.82 -12.53
C ASP A 126 17.92 0.55 -12.46
N ASP A 127 18.32 -0.47 -13.20
CA ASP A 127 17.61 -1.72 -13.55
C ASP A 127 17.28 -2.66 -12.35
N THR A 128 17.16 -2.10 -11.15
CA THR A 128 16.76 -2.78 -9.92
C THR A 128 15.51 -2.12 -9.37
N ALA A 129 14.45 -2.13 -10.17
CA ALA A 129 13.10 -1.83 -9.71
C ALA A 129 12.74 -2.80 -8.56
N GLN A 130 13.04 -2.42 -7.31
CA GLN A 130 12.42 -3.03 -6.16
C GLN A 130 10.91 -2.85 -6.36
N PRO A 131 10.15 -3.93 -6.59
CA PRO A 131 8.74 -3.81 -6.88
C PRO A 131 8.13 -3.07 -5.70
N LYS A 132 7.40 -1.98 -5.99
CA LYS A 132 6.50 -1.38 -5.00
C LYS A 132 5.77 -2.55 -4.35
N ARG A 133 5.80 -2.65 -3.02
CA ARG A 133 4.97 -3.58 -2.23
C ARG A 133 3.50 -3.29 -2.54
N GLY A 134 3.05 -3.68 -3.72
CA GLY A 134 1.65 -3.82 -4.06
C GLY A 134 1.17 -4.98 -3.23
N VAL A 135 0.08 -4.76 -2.50
CA VAL A 135 -0.68 -5.86 -1.94
C VAL A 135 -1.03 -6.76 -3.14
N LYS A 136 -0.52 -8.00 -3.14
CA LYS A 136 -0.82 -8.99 -4.19
C LYS A 136 -2.33 -8.98 -4.42
N SER A 137 -2.77 -8.93 -5.68
CA SER A 137 -4.20 -8.95 -6.00
C SER A 137 -4.85 -10.14 -5.30
N SER A 138 -6.09 -10.01 -4.81
CA SER A 138 -6.81 -11.09 -4.13
C SER A 138 -6.81 -12.40 -4.96
N VAL A 139 -6.82 -12.28 -6.29
CA VAL A 139 -6.71 -13.40 -7.23
C VAL A 139 -5.34 -14.10 -7.15
N GLN A 140 -4.25 -13.34 -7.04
CA GLN A 140 -2.89 -13.88 -6.89
C GLN A 140 -2.71 -14.56 -5.55
N LEU A 141 -3.22 -13.97 -4.47
CA LEU A 141 -3.21 -14.58 -3.14
C LEU A 141 -4.02 -15.89 -3.13
N LEU A 142 -5.19 -15.91 -3.76
CA LEU A 142 -6.01 -17.12 -3.84
C LEU A 142 -5.33 -18.22 -4.66
N ALA A 143 -4.65 -17.87 -5.75
CA ALA A 143 -3.89 -18.83 -6.56
C ALA A 143 -2.72 -19.43 -5.77
N GLU A 144 -1.97 -18.61 -5.04
CA GLU A 144 -0.83 -19.05 -4.21
C GLU A 144 -1.29 -19.91 -3.04
N VAL A 145 -2.37 -19.53 -2.35
CA VAL A 145 -2.96 -20.34 -1.27
C VAL A 145 -3.46 -21.68 -1.80
N ARG A 146 -4.05 -21.72 -3.01
CA ARG A 146 -4.46 -22.99 -3.64
C ARG A 146 -3.26 -23.89 -3.95
N GLN A 147 -2.20 -23.34 -4.52
CA GLN A 147 -0.96 -24.09 -4.78
C GLN A 147 -0.34 -24.64 -3.49
N GLN A 148 -0.27 -23.83 -2.44
CA GLN A 148 0.22 -24.28 -1.14
C GLN A 148 -0.64 -25.38 -0.56
N ARG A 149 -1.98 -25.23 -0.59
CA ARG A 149 -2.91 -26.27 -0.14
C ARG A 149 -2.71 -27.57 -0.91
N ASP A 150 -2.54 -27.51 -2.23
CA ASP A 150 -2.38 -28.70 -3.06
C ASP A 150 -1.04 -29.40 -2.77
N ALA A 151 0.03 -28.64 -2.53
CA ALA A 151 1.32 -29.17 -2.08
C ALA A 151 1.20 -29.84 -0.69
N TYR A 152 0.53 -29.21 0.28
CA TYR A 152 0.29 -29.80 1.59
C TYR A 152 -0.56 -31.07 1.50
N LYS A 153 -1.57 -31.10 0.62
CA LYS A 153 -2.40 -32.29 0.41
C LYS A 153 -1.57 -33.46 -0.16
N SER A 154 -0.66 -33.19 -1.08
CA SER A 154 0.29 -34.19 -1.61
C SER A 154 1.20 -34.71 -0.48
N GLY A 155 1.81 -33.81 0.30
CA GLY A 155 2.67 -34.20 1.41
C GLY A 155 1.96 -35.01 2.49
N ILE A 156 0.68 -34.71 2.77
CA ILE A 156 -0.14 -35.51 3.69
C ILE A 156 -0.38 -36.91 3.12
N ALA A 157 -0.67 -37.04 1.82
CA ALA A 157 -0.89 -38.33 1.18
C ALA A 157 0.38 -39.19 1.20
N GLU A 158 1.54 -38.62 0.86
CA GLU A 158 2.83 -39.30 0.93
C GLU A 158 3.18 -39.72 2.36
N THR A 159 2.92 -38.85 3.34
CA THR A 159 3.17 -39.16 4.75
C THR A 159 2.28 -40.31 5.23
N LYS A 160 0.99 -40.31 4.86
CA LYS A 160 0.08 -41.43 5.16
C LYS A 160 0.55 -42.74 4.53
N ALA A 161 0.99 -42.72 3.28
CA ALA A 161 1.52 -43.90 2.62
C ALA A 161 2.79 -44.44 3.33
N LYS A 162 3.69 -43.55 3.79
CA LYS A 162 4.86 -43.94 4.59
C LYS A 162 4.46 -44.53 5.95
N VAL A 163 3.46 -43.97 6.62
CA VAL A 163 2.96 -44.51 7.89
C VAL A 163 2.39 -45.91 7.68
N GLU A 164 1.55 -46.11 6.66
CA GLU A 164 1.00 -47.43 6.33
C GLU A 164 2.09 -48.46 6.01
N GLN A 165 3.13 -48.05 5.28
CA GLN A 165 4.28 -48.91 4.99
C GLN A 165 5.05 -49.27 6.27
N LEU A 166 5.35 -48.29 7.13
CA LEU A 166 6.05 -48.53 8.39
C LEU A 166 5.25 -49.42 9.34
N THR A 167 3.92 -49.25 9.40
CA THR A 167 3.05 -50.13 10.19
C THR A 167 3.12 -51.57 9.69
N ARG A 168 3.05 -51.79 8.36
CA ARG A 168 3.21 -53.15 7.80
C ARG A 168 4.57 -53.76 8.12
N SER A 169 5.65 -52.98 7.98
CA SER A 169 6.99 -53.46 8.32
C SER A 169 7.15 -53.77 9.81
N ALA A 170 6.52 -52.98 10.69
CA ALA A 170 6.49 -53.26 12.12
C ALA A 170 5.71 -54.55 12.43
N ASP A 171 4.55 -54.75 11.80
CA ASP A 171 3.75 -55.96 11.96
C ASP A 171 4.51 -57.22 11.48
N ASP A 172 5.22 -57.12 10.36
CA ASP A 172 6.03 -58.23 9.82
C ASP A 172 7.25 -58.53 10.71
N ALA A 173 7.92 -57.49 11.23
CA ALA A 173 9.01 -57.64 12.18
C ALA A 173 8.55 -58.23 13.52
N GLN A 174 7.34 -57.88 13.98
CA GLN A 174 6.76 -58.46 15.18
C GLN A 174 6.47 -59.95 14.99
N LYS A 175 5.87 -60.33 13.85
CA LYS A 175 5.60 -61.75 13.53
C LYS A 175 6.88 -62.57 13.45
N SER A 176 7.95 -62.03 12.86
CA SER A 176 9.23 -62.74 12.79
C SER A 176 9.93 -62.85 14.15
N ALA A 177 9.80 -61.83 15.00
CA ALA A 177 10.27 -61.90 16.38
C ALA A 177 9.52 -62.99 17.17
N ASP A 178 8.19 -63.06 17.03
CA ASP A 178 7.36 -64.07 17.69
C ASP A 178 7.69 -65.50 17.20
N SER A 179 7.96 -65.68 15.91
CA SER A 179 8.38 -66.98 15.36
C SER A 179 9.77 -67.39 15.86
N LEU A 180 10.75 -66.48 15.82
CA LEU A 180 12.11 -66.73 16.33
C LEU A 180 12.09 -67.03 17.84
N GLN A 181 11.25 -66.34 18.61
CA GLN A 181 11.09 -66.63 20.04
C GLN A 181 10.51 -68.03 20.27
N THR A 182 9.58 -68.47 19.42
CA THR A 182 9.01 -69.81 19.47
C THR A 182 10.05 -70.87 19.13
N GLU A 183 10.84 -70.67 18.07
CA GLU A 183 11.94 -71.55 17.68
C GLU A 183 13.01 -71.64 18.78
N LEU A 184 13.42 -70.51 19.35
CA LEU A 184 14.38 -70.47 20.45
C LEU A 184 13.90 -71.28 21.67
N ASN A 185 12.61 -71.15 22.02
CA ASN A 185 12.03 -71.91 23.13
C ASN A 185 12.03 -73.43 22.84
N GLN A 186 11.79 -73.83 21.59
CA GLN A 186 11.86 -75.24 21.17
C GLN A 186 13.30 -75.77 21.23
N GLU A 187 14.27 -75.03 20.70
CA GLU A 187 15.69 -75.42 20.77
C GLU A 187 16.19 -75.53 22.22
N GLN A 188 15.79 -74.60 23.08
CA GLN A 188 16.12 -74.65 24.51
C GLN A 188 15.51 -75.89 25.19
N ALA A 189 14.27 -76.26 24.84
CA ALA A 189 13.63 -77.47 25.35
C ALA A 189 14.36 -78.75 24.88
N LEU A 190 14.69 -78.84 23.58
CA LEU A 190 15.47 -79.95 23.03
C LEU A 190 16.85 -80.05 23.69
N THR A 191 17.53 -78.92 23.89
CA THR A 191 18.83 -78.87 24.57
C THR A 191 18.74 -79.39 26.00
N ARG A 192 17.66 -79.08 26.74
CA ARG A 192 17.43 -79.62 28.08
C ARG A 192 17.23 -81.14 28.04
N GLN A 193 16.40 -81.64 27.14
CA GLN A 193 16.15 -83.08 26.96
C GLN A 193 17.44 -83.84 26.62
N LEU A 194 18.25 -83.33 25.69
CA LEU A 194 19.51 -83.95 25.31
C LEU A 194 20.51 -83.96 26.47
N LYS A 195 20.59 -82.88 27.27
CA LYS A 195 21.43 -82.85 28.47
C LYS A 195 21.01 -83.89 29.51
N GLU A 196 19.71 -84.04 29.74
CA GLU A 196 19.17 -85.06 30.65
C GLU A 196 19.50 -86.49 30.15
N GLN A 197 19.36 -86.75 28.85
CA GLN A 197 19.73 -88.04 28.25
C GLN A 197 21.23 -88.34 28.39
N ILE A 198 22.10 -87.35 28.16
CA ILE A 198 23.55 -87.51 28.33
C ILE A 198 23.86 -87.87 29.79
N ALA A 199 23.29 -87.16 30.76
CA ALA A 199 23.51 -87.44 32.18
C ALA A 199 23.06 -88.86 32.58
N GLN A 200 21.91 -89.32 32.07
CA GLN A 200 21.43 -90.68 32.31
C GLN A 200 22.34 -91.75 31.69
N LEU A 201 22.91 -91.48 30.51
CA LEU A 201 23.86 -92.39 29.85
C LEU A 201 25.20 -92.43 30.58
N GLU A 202 25.65 -91.31 31.15
CA GLU A 202 26.88 -91.23 31.95
C GLU A 202 26.72 -91.94 33.31
N GLU A 203 25.55 -91.90 33.96
CA GLU A 203 25.29 -92.65 35.21
C GLU A 203 25.13 -94.16 34.98
N ALA A 204 24.77 -94.57 33.77
CA ALA A 204 24.56 -95.98 33.40
C ALA A 204 25.84 -96.68 32.88
N ALA A 205 26.94 -95.95 32.70
CA ALA A 205 28.25 -96.44 32.23
C ALA A 205 29.23 -96.65 33.39
#